data_AF-A0A1A8IN12-F1
#
_entry.id   AF-A0A1A8IN12-F1
#
_cell.length_a   1.000
_cell.length_b   1.000
_cell.length_c   1.000
_cell.angle_alpha   90.00
_cell.angle_beta   90.00
_cell.angle_gamma   90.00
#
_symmetry.space_group_name_H-M   'P 1'
#
loop_
_entity.id
_entity.type
_entity.pdbx_description
1 polymer ?
#
loop_
_entity_poly.entity_id
_entity_poly.type
_entity_poly.pdbx_seq_one_letter_code
_entity_poly.pdbx_strand_id
1 'polypeptide(L)'
;MELYREELRDLLELQTVQKELHIREDERGNTVVVGVREIVITSAEELLSVLGMGNALRHTGVTGMNEHSSRSHAVLTLQVNICCHNNKNPSLKSIRTSKLCLVDLAGSERAGKTGNAGSRLKESAHINTGLLALGNVIRALSDQSRNRHGNRCSNAHIPYRDAKITRLLRDSLGGNTHTLMVACVSPSHLVVTETLNVLQFATKARCIRNCPGAAFTQTEAKSFPNNWNPTDTRLEELEYEVKTLRELLKEKEKDIEIEREKTDSRGEEGGTITRSSQIRVSEPDQKMNQKTAWQYCLLAQEASALLEDISGPSPSCFFKQRLRDWQDRLTAVSHSHLKNDKQYSEECRDQAQSLMLGKLREELHKCQDDLRVKELMLEDKDAEVQRKHKEVEKLLEEKRSKLLELAAEKGRSQIQAEQLVNQQILIDRLRSALMTFHGTISGATVEASTSGYLYKRPHSVPLIRSSCVHRTSRKIHSSPPTYSLERVMAAFRMRGHLLLAEIEEKEEVCCLCTNQQAASKETSQEEENGSMSETKFR
;
A
#
# COMPACT_ATOMS: atom_id res chain seq x y z
N MET A 1 9.18 2.43 -11.92
CA MET A 1 9.27 1.05 -11.36
C MET A 1 8.07 0.79 -10.46
N GLU A 2 7.78 -0.48 -10.20
CA GLU A 2 6.75 -0.95 -9.27
C GLU A 2 7.38 -1.86 -8.21
N LEU A 3 6.91 -1.76 -6.97
CA LEU A 3 7.22 -2.67 -5.88
C LEU A 3 5.94 -3.38 -5.45
N TYR A 4 5.86 -4.68 -5.71
CA TYR A 4 4.73 -5.53 -5.35
C TYR A 4 5.22 -6.78 -4.63
N ARG A 5 4.67 -7.08 -3.44
CA ARG A 5 5.08 -8.24 -2.61
C ARG A 5 6.60 -8.35 -2.40
N GLU A 6 7.27 -7.22 -2.10
CA GLU A 6 8.73 -7.15 -1.99
C GLU A 6 9.50 -7.55 -3.27
N GLU A 7 8.84 -7.61 -4.43
CA GLU A 7 9.47 -7.79 -5.74
C GLU A 7 9.47 -6.47 -6.50
N LEU A 8 10.62 -6.13 -7.08
CA LEU A 8 10.78 -4.95 -7.91
C LEU A 8 10.53 -5.31 -9.37
N ARG A 9 9.75 -4.49 -10.06
CA ARG A 9 9.45 -4.62 -11.47
C ARG A 9 9.77 -3.33 -12.21
N ASP A 10 10.40 -3.46 -13.37
CA ASP A 10 10.56 -2.33 -14.25
C ASP A 10 9.26 -2.09 -15.03
N LEU A 11 8.80 -0.84 -15.05
CA LEU A 11 7.61 -0.41 -15.79
C LEU A 11 7.96 0.29 -17.11
N LEU A 12 9.25 0.44 -17.43
CA LEU A 12 9.74 1.06 -18.66
C LEU A 12 10.20 0.02 -19.69
N GLU A 13 10.18 -1.26 -19.34
CA GLU A 13 10.58 -2.37 -20.20
C GLU A 13 9.47 -3.43 -20.22
N LEU A 14 9.11 -3.88 -21.43
CA LEU A 14 8.17 -4.97 -21.62
C LEU A 14 8.86 -6.28 -21.20
N GLN A 15 8.15 -7.14 -20.45
CA GLN A 15 8.67 -8.38 -19.83
C GLN A 15 9.12 -9.46 -20.85
N THR A 16 10.11 -9.17 -21.68
CA THR A 16 10.75 -10.15 -22.57
C THR A 16 11.95 -10.83 -21.91
N VAL A 17 12.50 -10.28 -20.82
CA VAL A 17 13.62 -10.85 -20.05
C VAL A 17 13.39 -10.64 -18.55
N GLN A 18 13.47 -11.70 -17.73
CA GLN A 18 13.49 -11.55 -16.27
C GLN A 18 14.81 -10.89 -15.87
N LYS A 19 14.76 -9.61 -15.51
CA LYS A 19 15.90 -8.85 -15.00
C LYS A 19 15.76 -8.69 -13.49
N GLU A 20 16.78 -9.09 -12.75
CA GLU A 20 16.80 -8.91 -11.29
C GLU A 20 17.17 -7.46 -10.95
N LEU A 21 16.30 -6.78 -10.18
CA LEU A 21 16.49 -5.41 -9.76
C LEU A 21 17.01 -5.37 -8.31
N HIS A 22 18.12 -4.67 -8.07
CA HIS A 22 18.76 -4.61 -6.77
C HIS A 22 18.85 -3.18 -6.24
N ILE A 23 18.50 -3.00 -4.96
CA ILE A 23 18.69 -1.72 -4.27
C ILE A 23 20.10 -1.70 -3.68
N ARG A 24 20.91 -0.71 -4.05
CA ARG A 24 22.28 -0.49 -3.56
C ARG A 24 22.42 0.95 -3.05
N GLU A 25 23.52 1.18 -2.34
CA GLU A 25 23.93 2.51 -1.91
C GLU A 25 25.15 2.89 -2.74
N ASP A 26 25.15 4.10 -3.30
CA ASP A 26 26.28 4.70 -3.98
C ASP A 26 27.38 5.10 -2.98
N GLU A 27 28.59 5.44 -3.43
CA GLU A 27 29.72 5.88 -2.58
C GLU A 27 29.34 7.06 -1.68
N ARG A 28 28.38 7.85 -2.15
CA ARG A 28 27.84 9.03 -1.47
C ARG A 28 26.73 8.72 -0.46
N GLY A 29 26.36 7.45 -0.32
CA GLY A 29 25.28 6.97 0.55
C GLY A 29 23.87 7.13 -0.02
N ASN A 30 23.74 7.56 -1.29
CA ASN A 30 22.45 7.71 -1.96
C ASN A 30 21.92 6.34 -2.39
N THR A 31 20.60 6.17 -2.34
CA THR A 31 19.94 4.93 -2.76
C THR A 31 19.80 4.89 -4.28
N VAL A 32 20.39 3.86 -4.90
CA VAL A 32 20.37 3.59 -6.33
C VAL A 32 19.78 2.21 -6.59
N VAL A 33 18.97 2.08 -7.66
CA VAL A 33 18.43 0.78 -8.07
C VAL A 33 19.17 0.32 -9.30
N VAL A 34 19.91 -0.78 -9.18
CA VAL A 34 20.68 -1.35 -10.28
C VAL A 34 19.78 -2.26 -11.10
N GLY A 35 19.90 -2.14 -12.43
CA GLY A 35 19.15 -2.94 -13.38
C GLY A 35 17.88 -2.27 -13.90
N VAL A 36 17.48 -1.11 -13.38
CA VAL A 36 16.35 -0.36 -13.95
C VAL A 36 16.75 0.25 -15.29
N ARG A 37 15.81 0.35 -16.21
CA ARG A 37 15.96 1.07 -17.47
C ARG A 37 15.83 2.57 -17.22
N GLU A 38 16.76 3.33 -17.77
CA GLU A 38 16.70 4.79 -17.81
C GLU A 38 16.44 5.24 -19.24
N ILE A 39 15.54 6.21 -19.42
CA ILE A 39 15.17 6.74 -20.73
C ILE A 39 15.50 8.24 -20.72
N VAL A 40 16.29 8.69 -21.69
CA VAL A 40 16.54 10.11 -21.91
C VAL A 40 15.30 10.71 -22.55
N ILE A 41 14.78 11.77 -21.94
CA ILE A 41 13.55 12.43 -22.39
C ILE A 41 13.89 13.86 -22.81
N THR A 42 13.39 14.25 -23.98
CA THR A 42 13.68 15.56 -24.60
C THR A 42 12.48 16.51 -24.59
N SER A 43 11.27 15.99 -24.37
CA SER A 43 10.04 16.79 -24.34
C SER A 43 9.07 16.36 -23.23
N ALA A 44 8.17 17.26 -22.83
CA ALA A 44 7.13 16.95 -21.85
C ALA A 44 6.12 15.91 -22.38
N GLU A 45 5.84 15.93 -23.68
CA GLU A 45 4.96 14.97 -24.34
C GLU A 45 5.54 13.55 -24.30
N GLU A 46 6.85 13.42 -24.53
CA GLU A 46 7.57 12.15 -24.42
C GLU A 46 7.52 11.62 -22.98
N LEU A 47 7.74 12.49 -21.97
CA LEU A 47 7.59 12.12 -20.57
C LEU A 47 6.18 11.57 -20.26
N LEU A 48 5.15 12.28 -20.70
CA LEU A 48 3.75 11.88 -20.46
C LEU A 48 3.41 10.58 -21.18
N SER A 49 3.94 10.36 -22.38
CA SER A 49 3.77 9.13 -23.15
C SER A 49 4.43 7.93 -22.44
N VAL A 50 5.68 8.09 -22.00
CA VAL A 50 6.41 7.07 -21.22
C VAL A 50 5.70 6.75 -19.91
N LEU A 51 5.20 7.78 -19.20
CA LEU A 51 4.40 7.60 -18.00
C LEU A 51 3.10 6.85 -18.27
N GLY A 52 2.40 7.18 -19.36
CA GLY A 52 1.19 6.49 -19.81
C GLY A 52 1.43 5.01 -20.09
N MET A 53 2.52 4.68 -20.79
CA MET A 53 2.92 3.29 -21.02
C MET A 53 3.21 2.53 -19.72
N GLY A 54 3.98 3.14 -18.79
CA GLY A 54 4.28 2.52 -17.50
C GLY A 54 3.03 2.27 -16.65
N ASN A 55 2.07 3.20 -16.66
CA ASN A 55 0.78 3.03 -16.00
C ASN A 55 -0.07 1.92 -16.63
N ALA A 56 -0.05 1.80 -17.96
CA ALA A 56 -0.73 0.71 -18.65
C ALA A 56 -0.13 -0.65 -18.26
N LEU A 57 1.21 -0.75 -18.14
CA LEU A 57 1.89 -1.98 -17.70
C LEU A 57 1.57 -2.35 -16.26
N ARG A 58 1.50 -1.36 -15.36
CA ARG A 58 1.01 -1.55 -13.99
C ARG A 58 -0.40 -2.15 -13.98
N HIS A 59 -1.24 -1.77 -14.95
CA HIS A 59 -2.63 -2.24 -15.05
C HIS A 59 -2.78 -3.62 -15.73
N THR A 60 -1.87 -4.04 -16.61
CA THR A 60 -2.02 -5.26 -17.43
C THR A 60 -1.37 -6.53 -16.86
N GLY A 61 -0.60 -6.46 -15.76
CA GLY A 61 0.00 -7.62 -15.08
C GLY A 61 -0.99 -8.59 -14.39
N VAL A 62 -2.22 -8.67 -14.89
CA VAL A 62 -3.41 -9.25 -14.25
C VAL A 62 -3.58 -10.72 -14.62
N THR A 63 -3.46 -11.60 -13.64
CA THR A 63 -4.24 -12.84 -13.62
C THR A 63 -5.61 -12.54 -13.01
N GLY A 64 -6.61 -12.32 -13.87
CA GLY A 64 -8.03 -12.61 -13.68
C GLY A 64 -8.91 -11.85 -12.67
N MET A 65 -8.46 -11.27 -11.53
CA MET A 65 -9.47 -10.91 -10.50
C MET A 65 -9.16 -9.88 -9.38
N ASN A 66 -8.15 -9.00 -9.46
CA ASN A 66 -7.88 -8.02 -8.37
C ASN A 66 -7.53 -6.61 -8.88
N GLU A 67 -7.97 -5.58 -8.16
CA GLU A 67 -7.49 -4.20 -8.28
C GLU A 67 -6.07 -4.10 -7.68
N HIS A 68 -5.04 -4.13 -8.52
CA HIS A 68 -3.62 -4.22 -8.11
C HIS A 68 -3.02 -2.86 -7.73
N SER A 69 -3.56 -1.75 -8.24
CA SER A 69 -3.04 -0.40 -7.98
C SER A 69 -3.03 -0.03 -6.49
N SER A 70 -4.03 -0.48 -5.72
CA SER A 70 -4.07 -0.28 -4.27
C SER A 70 -3.06 -1.15 -3.50
N ARG A 71 -2.39 -2.10 -4.16
CA ARG A 71 -1.59 -3.15 -3.53
C ARG A 71 -0.10 -3.11 -3.88
N SER A 72 0.30 -2.21 -4.76
CA SER A 72 1.69 -2.01 -5.16
C SER A 72 2.11 -0.57 -4.95
N HIS A 73 3.39 -0.36 -4.65
CA HIS A 73 3.98 0.97 -4.63
C HIS A 73 4.54 1.31 -6.00
N ALA A 74 4.21 2.47 -6.56
CA ALA A 74 4.82 2.96 -7.78
C ALA A 74 5.84 4.06 -7.46
N VAL A 75 7.02 3.97 -8.07
CA VAL A 75 8.10 4.95 -7.92
C VAL A 75 8.52 5.45 -9.28
N LEU A 76 8.35 6.75 -9.50
CA LEU A 76 8.85 7.49 -10.66
C LEU A 76 10.03 8.36 -10.21
N THR A 77 11.17 8.19 -10.85
CA THR A 77 12.36 9.02 -10.61
C THR A 77 12.66 9.81 -11.87
N LEU A 78 12.76 11.13 -11.74
CA LEU A 78 13.19 12.05 -12.78
C LEU A 78 14.53 12.64 -12.37
N GLN A 79 15.55 12.43 -13.19
CA GLN A 79 16.86 13.04 -13.02
C GLN A 79 16.99 14.21 -13.99
N VAL A 80 17.25 15.40 -13.44
CA VAL A 80 17.42 16.64 -14.22
C VAL A 80 18.86 17.10 -14.08
N ASN A 81 19.58 17.11 -15.20
CA ASN A 81 20.94 17.61 -15.30
C ASN A 81 20.90 19.01 -15.92
N ILE A 82 21.34 20.02 -15.17
CA ILE A 82 21.40 21.41 -15.62
C ILE A 82 22.87 21.78 -15.84
N CYS A 83 23.20 22.21 -17.05
CA CYS A 83 24.51 22.79 -17.34
C CYS A 83 24.48 24.29 -17.01
N CYS A 84 25.25 24.69 -16.02
CA CYS A 84 25.45 26.08 -15.64
C CYS A 84 26.72 26.61 -16.31
N HIS A 85 26.63 27.79 -16.93
CA HIS A 85 27.79 28.50 -17.42
C HIS A 85 28.37 29.34 -16.27
N ASN A 86 29.66 29.17 -15.97
CA ASN A 86 30.30 29.97 -14.94
C ASN A 86 30.60 31.37 -15.50
N ASN A 87 29.90 32.39 -15.00
CA ASN A 87 30.05 33.79 -15.44
C ASN A 87 31.49 34.33 -15.30
N LYS A 88 32.34 33.70 -14.47
CA LYS A 88 33.74 34.09 -14.27
C LYS A 88 34.73 33.40 -15.22
N ASN A 89 34.37 32.25 -15.77
CA ASN A 89 35.21 31.48 -16.69
C ASN A 89 34.32 30.74 -17.70
N PRO A 90 34.14 31.26 -18.92
CA PRO A 90 33.26 30.64 -19.93
C PRO A 90 33.73 29.26 -20.41
N SER A 91 34.97 28.88 -20.11
CA SER A 91 35.51 27.54 -20.36
C SER A 91 35.10 26.49 -19.32
N LEU A 92 34.56 26.92 -18.17
CA LEU A 92 34.16 26.05 -17.06
C LEU A 92 32.63 25.89 -17.04
N LYS A 93 32.17 24.75 -17.56
CA LYS A 93 30.77 24.32 -17.41
C LYS A 93 30.63 23.57 -16.10
N SER A 94 29.79 24.04 -15.20
CA SER A 94 29.43 23.29 -13.99
C SER A 94 28.12 22.56 -14.23
N ILE A 95 28.10 21.26 -13.95
CA ILE A 95 26.88 20.46 -14.05
C ILE A 95 26.24 20.42 -12.67
N ARG A 96 24.94 20.67 -12.62
CA ARG A 96 24.11 20.46 -11.45
C ARG A 96 23.10 19.37 -11.75
N THR A 97 23.25 18.23 -11.07
CA THR A 97 22.29 17.14 -11.12
C THR A 97 21.29 17.25 -9.97
N SER A 98 20.01 17.07 -10.26
CA SER A 98 18.92 17.02 -9.29
C SER A 98 18.03 15.81 -9.55
N LYS A 99 17.45 15.26 -8.48
CA LYS A 99 16.59 14.07 -8.52
C LYS A 99 15.24 14.42 -7.92
N LEU A 100 14.17 14.25 -8.71
CA LEU A 100 12.79 14.31 -8.26
C LEU A 100 12.26 12.88 -8.18
N CYS A 101 11.76 12.49 -7.01
CA CYS A 101 11.17 11.18 -6.78
C CYS A 101 9.69 11.34 -6.41
N LEU A 102 8.80 10.78 -7.22
CA LEU A 102 7.37 10.73 -6.98
C LEU A 102 6.99 9.30 -6.62
N VAL A 103 6.33 9.14 -5.48
CA VAL A 103 6.05 7.84 -4.88
C VAL A 103 4.56 7.75 -4.59
N ASP A 104 3.90 6.81 -5.25
CA ASP A 104 2.53 6.40 -4.98
C ASP A 104 2.57 5.14 -4.11
N LEU A 105 2.12 5.25 -2.87
CA LEU A 105 2.18 4.14 -1.92
C LEU A 105 0.94 3.25 -2.07
N ALA A 106 1.11 1.96 -1.80
CA ALA A 106 -0.01 1.05 -1.62
C ALA A 106 -0.96 1.55 -0.51
N GLY A 107 -2.22 1.12 -0.60
CA GLY A 107 -3.29 1.47 0.31
C GLY A 107 -2.93 1.16 1.77
N SER A 108 -3.25 2.11 2.66
CA SER A 108 -2.95 2.01 4.09
C SER A 108 -3.96 1.19 4.88
N GLU A 109 -4.97 0.64 4.23
CA GLU A 109 -6.03 -0.14 4.86
C GLU A 109 -5.53 -1.49 5.41
N ARG A 110 -6.04 -1.85 6.59
CA ARG A 110 -5.64 -3.09 7.26
C ARG A 110 -6.34 -4.30 6.64
N ALA A 111 -5.56 -5.36 6.40
CA ALA A 111 -6.03 -6.64 5.85
C ALA A 111 -7.20 -7.29 6.63
N GLY A 112 -7.34 -7.00 7.93
CA GLY A 112 -8.40 -7.59 8.76
C GLY A 112 -9.82 -7.12 8.42
N LYS A 113 -9.99 -5.97 7.77
CA LYS A 113 -11.30 -5.43 7.38
C LYS A 113 -11.74 -5.84 5.97
N THR A 114 -10.85 -6.41 5.16
CA THR A 114 -11.12 -6.72 3.76
C THR A 114 -11.75 -8.10 3.55
N GLY A 115 -11.98 -8.88 4.61
CA GLY A 115 -12.60 -10.21 4.52
C GLY A 115 -11.77 -11.23 3.74
N ASN A 116 -10.47 -10.98 3.59
CA ASN A 116 -9.57 -11.80 2.79
C ASN A 116 -9.22 -13.11 3.52
N ALA A 117 -9.56 -14.27 2.95
CA ALA A 117 -9.14 -15.58 3.42
C ALA A 117 -8.08 -16.23 2.50
N GLY A 118 -7.27 -17.15 3.03
CA GLY A 118 -6.32 -17.96 2.27
C GLY A 118 -5.14 -17.17 1.65
N SER A 119 -4.88 -17.38 0.36
CA SER A 119 -3.75 -16.76 -0.37
C SER A 119 -3.84 -15.22 -0.40
N ARG A 120 -5.06 -14.67 -0.38
CA ARG A 120 -5.29 -13.21 -0.29
C ARG A 120 -4.86 -12.62 1.04
N LEU A 121 -5.01 -13.35 2.14
CA LEU A 121 -4.53 -12.91 3.46
C LEU A 121 -3.00 -12.84 3.50
N LYS A 122 -2.33 -13.86 2.94
CA LYS A 122 -0.87 -13.88 2.81
C LYS A 122 -0.37 -12.70 1.97
N GLU A 123 -1.01 -12.44 0.83
CA GLU A 123 -0.72 -11.27 0.00
C GLU A 123 -0.92 -9.96 0.77
N SER A 124 -2.07 -9.77 1.42
CA SER A 124 -2.35 -8.56 2.19
C SER A 124 -1.38 -8.38 3.36
N ALA A 125 -0.87 -9.47 3.95
CA ALA A 125 0.17 -9.40 4.97
C ALA A 125 1.51 -8.90 4.41
N HIS A 126 1.93 -9.39 3.24
CA HIS A 126 3.16 -8.92 2.58
C HIS A 126 3.09 -7.44 2.20
N ILE A 127 1.96 -6.97 1.66
CA ILE A 127 1.78 -5.55 1.32
C ILE A 127 1.85 -4.67 2.59
N ASN A 128 1.18 -5.09 3.65
CA ASN A 128 1.19 -4.37 4.92
C ASN A 128 2.56 -4.42 5.62
N THR A 129 3.43 -5.36 5.28
CA THR A 129 4.80 -5.42 5.82
C THR A 129 5.59 -4.17 5.42
N GLY A 130 5.49 -3.74 4.16
CA GLY A 130 6.16 -2.53 3.67
C GLY A 130 5.70 -1.26 4.38
N LEU A 131 4.38 -1.08 4.52
CA LEU A 131 3.81 0.08 5.22
C LEU A 131 4.06 0.06 6.74
N LEU A 132 4.07 -1.12 7.35
CA LEU A 132 4.42 -1.29 8.76
C LEU A 132 5.88 -0.91 9.02
N ALA A 133 6.80 -1.40 8.18
CA ALA A 133 8.22 -1.04 8.25
C ALA A 133 8.40 0.47 8.07
N LEU A 134 7.69 1.08 7.12
CA LEU A 134 7.68 2.53 6.92
C LEU A 134 7.21 3.28 8.18
N GLY A 135 6.15 2.81 8.82
CA GLY A 135 5.67 3.36 10.10
C GLY A 135 6.69 3.22 11.24
N ASN A 136 7.44 2.12 11.28
CA ASN A 136 8.52 1.92 12.25
C ASN A 136 9.68 2.89 12.03
N VAL A 137 10.11 3.09 10.79
CA VAL A 137 11.15 4.07 10.42
C VAL A 137 10.72 5.48 10.81
N ILE A 138 9.50 5.89 10.45
CA ILE A 138 8.98 7.22 10.80
C ILE A 138 8.90 7.40 12.31
N ARG A 139 8.42 6.39 13.04
CA ARG A 139 8.37 6.43 14.51
C ARG A 139 9.77 6.60 15.11
N ALA A 140 10.75 5.84 14.63
CA ALA A 140 12.13 5.91 15.09
C ALA A 140 12.75 7.30 14.83
N LEU A 141 12.46 7.90 13.66
CA LEU A 141 12.94 9.24 13.29
C LEU A 141 12.22 10.38 14.01
N SER A 142 10.94 10.19 14.36
CA SER A 142 10.09 11.22 14.97
C SER A 142 10.33 11.43 16.47
N ASP A 143 10.98 10.48 17.15
CA ASP A 143 11.18 10.52 18.60
C ASP A 143 12.24 11.58 18.99
N GLN A 144 11.76 12.78 19.32
CA GLN A 144 12.60 13.93 19.65
C GLN A 144 13.32 13.81 21.00
N SER A 145 12.89 12.90 21.89
CA SER A 145 13.51 12.70 23.21
C SER A 145 14.94 12.15 23.07
N ARG A 146 15.19 11.38 22.01
CA ARG A 146 16.50 10.81 21.65
C ARG A 146 17.49 11.84 21.11
N ASN A 147 16.99 12.98 20.63
CA ASN A 147 17.79 14.04 20.01
C ASN A 147 18.11 15.21 20.96
N ARG A 148 17.54 15.24 22.18
CA ARG A 148 17.66 16.41 23.11
C ARG A 148 18.62 16.21 24.29
N HIS A 149 18.88 14.98 24.74
CA HIS A 149 19.88 14.75 25.77
C HIS A 149 21.22 14.50 25.10
N GLY A 150 22.21 15.38 25.34
CA GLY A 150 23.54 15.40 24.71
C GLY A 150 24.45 14.19 24.97
N ASN A 151 23.87 13.02 25.18
CA ASN A 151 24.59 11.76 25.17
C ASN A 151 24.75 11.34 23.70
N ARG A 152 25.95 11.52 23.13
CA ARG A 152 26.34 11.07 21.76
C ARG A 152 26.32 9.54 21.60
N CYS A 153 25.67 8.82 22.52
CA CYS A 153 25.56 7.37 22.58
C CYS A 153 24.10 6.94 22.43
N SER A 154 23.44 7.33 21.35
CA SER A 154 22.34 6.55 20.81
C SER A 154 22.21 6.83 19.31
N ASN A 155 23.13 6.27 18.53
CA ASN A 155 22.84 5.90 17.14
C ASN A 155 21.77 4.82 17.17
N ALA A 156 20.54 5.19 17.54
CA ALA A 156 19.41 4.29 17.53
C ALA A 156 19.28 3.77 16.11
N HIS A 157 19.46 2.46 15.94
CA HIS A 157 19.38 1.82 14.64
C HIS A 157 18.01 2.10 14.01
N ILE A 158 18.02 2.77 12.86
CA ILE A 158 16.80 3.01 12.08
C ILE A 158 16.64 1.81 11.13
N PRO A 159 15.51 1.08 11.20
CA PRO A 159 15.33 -0.19 10.50
C PRO A 159 14.94 0.01 9.03
N TYR A 160 15.76 0.74 8.25
CA TYR A 160 15.49 0.93 6.82
C TYR A 160 15.51 -0.40 6.05
N ARG A 161 16.20 -1.42 6.56
CA ARG A 161 16.40 -2.71 5.89
C ARG A 161 15.22 -3.67 5.99
N ASP A 162 14.25 -3.39 6.86
CA ASP A 162 13.10 -4.28 7.11
C ASP A 162 12.19 -4.47 5.88
N ALA A 163 12.13 -3.47 4.98
CA ALA A 163 11.39 -3.56 3.72
C ALA A 163 12.13 -2.87 2.56
N LYS A 164 11.88 -3.30 1.33
CA LYS A 164 12.46 -2.64 0.15
C LYS A 164 11.99 -1.20 -0.01
N ILE A 165 10.73 -0.90 0.32
CA ILE A 165 10.21 0.48 0.25
C ILE A 165 10.95 1.43 1.18
N THR A 166 11.29 1.00 2.40
CA THR A 166 12.04 1.84 3.35
C THR A 166 13.49 2.04 2.92
N ARG A 167 14.08 1.07 2.21
CA ARG A 167 15.39 1.23 1.57
C ARG A 167 15.34 2.25 0.44
N LEU A 168 14.36 2.15 -0.46
CA LEU A 168 14.15 3.10 -1.55
C LEU A 168 13.95 4.54 -1.05
N LEU A 169 13.27 4.70 0.08
CA LEU A 169 12.95 6.00 0.67
C LEU A 169 13.95 6.47 1.73
N ARG A 170 15.08 5.78 1.90
CA ARG A 170 16.10 6.16 2.89
C ARG A 170 16.56 7.60 2.71
N ASP A 171 16.83 8.00 1.48
CA ASP A 171 17.28 9.37 1.15
C ASP A 171 16.20 10.42 1.45
N SER A 172 14.92 10.02 1.40
CA SER A 172 13.74 10.87 1.64
C SER A 172 13.35 10.97 3.11
N LEU A 173 13.73 10.01 3.96
CA LEU A 173 13.32 9.96 5.36
C LEU A 173 14.55 10.04 6.25
N GLY A 174 14.90 11.26 6.68
CA GLY A 174 16.11 11.53 7.47
C GLY A 174 17.40 11.67 6.64
N GLY A 175 17.28 11.75 5.31
CA GLY A 175 18.41 11.85 4.37
C GLY A 175 18.63 13.26 3.79
N ASN A 176 19.26 13.30 2.62
CA ASN A 176 19.69 14.51 1.89
C ASN A 176 18.66 14.96 0.83
N THR A 177 17.37 14.83 1.11
CA THR A 177 16.29 15.15 0.14
C THR A 177 15.28 16.12 0.75
N HIS A 178 14.75 17.03 -0.06
CA HIS A 178 13.54 17.76 0.31
C HIS A 178 12.33 16.84 0.12
N THR A 179 11.63 16.54 1.21
CA THR A 179 10.56 15.55 1.20
C THR A 179 9.24 16.18 1.57
N LEU A 180 8.26 16.01 0.69
CA LEU A 180 6.87 16.39 0.88
C LEU A 180 6.02 15.11 0.98
N MET A 181 5.19 15.02 2.01
CA MET A 181 4.19 13.96 2.15
C MET A 181 2.80 14.55 1.92
N VAL A 182 2.03 13.93 1.02
CA VAL A 182 0.62 14.26 0.79
C VAL A 182 -0.23 13.15 1.42
N ALA A 183 -1.03 13.50 2.42
CA ALA A 183 -1.93 12.58 3.09
C ALA A 183 -3.32 12.64 2.46
N CYS A 184 -3.70 11.61 1.70
CA CYS A 184 -5.02 11.49 1.10
C CYS A 184 -5.99 10.84 2.10
N VAL A 185 -7.10 11.53 2.41
CA VAL A 185 -8.09 11.06 3.38
C VAL A 185 -9.51 11.13 2.79
N SER A 186 -10.39 10.25 3.26
CA SER A 186 -11.80 10.26 2.86
C SER A 186 -12.66 10.95 3.93
N PRO A 187 -13.64 11.79 3.53
CA PRO A 187 -14.59 12.42 4.45
C PRO A 187 -15.70 11.46 4.92
N SER A 188 -15.76 10.23 4.40
CA SER A 188 -16.82 9.28 4.73
C SER A 188 -16.74 8.78 6.18
N HIS A 189 -17.89 8.78 6.87
CA HIS A 189 -18.02 8.25 8.23
C HIS A 189 -17.64 6.76 8.33
N LEU A 190 -17.80 6.00 7.24
CA LEU A 190 -17.47 4.57 7.18
C LEU A 190 -15.96 4.29 7.31
N VAL A 191 -15.10 5.28 7.04
CA VAL A 191 -13.64 5.12 6.95
C VAL A 191 -12.90 5.96 8.00
N VAL A 192 -13.62 6.55 8.96
CA VAL A 192 -13.07 7.47 9.98
C VAL A 192 -11.86 6.90 10.72
N THR A 193 -11.89 5.62 11.07
CA THR A 193 -10.76 4.96 11.73
C THR A 193 -9.48 5.00 10.88
N GLU A 194 -9.58 4.77 9.57
CA GLU A 194 -8.41 4.81 8.69
C GLU A 194 -7.96 6.24 8.42
N THR A 195 -8.91 7.17 8.25
CA THR A 195 -8.61 8.60 8.15
C THR A 195 -7.82 9.08 9.36
N LEU A 196 -8.22 8.69 10.58
CA LEU A 196 -7.50 9.02 11.81
C LEU A 196 -6.10 8.39 11.86
N ASN A 197 -5.94 7.14 11.42
CA ASN A 197 -4.63 6.49 11.32
C ASN A 197 -3.68 7.25 10.38
N VAL A 198 -4.17 7.65 9.20
CA VAL A 198 -3.38 8.41 8.20
C VAL A 198 -2.96 9.77 8.76
N LEU A 199 -3.86 10.49 9.44
CA LEU A 199 -3.55 11.78 10.06
C LEU A 199 -2.53 11.67 11.20
N GLN A 200 -2.63 10.64 12.03
CA GLN A 200 -1.64 10.36 13.08
C GLN A 200 -0.27 10.03 12.49
N PHE A 201 -0.25 9.26 11.40
CA PHE A 201 0.98 8.92 10.68
C PHE A 201 1.62 10.18 10.08
N ALA A 202 0.85 11.03 9.40
CA ALA A 202 1.32 12.29 8.84
C ALA A 202 1.85 13.24 9.92
N THR A 203 1.19 13.29 11.09
CA THR A 203 1.64 14.10 12.23
C THR A 203 3.03 13.67 12.72
N LYS A 204 3.30 12.35 12.77
CA LYS A 204 4.63 11.82 13.13
C LYS A 204 5.67 12.10 12.05
N ALA A 205 5.30 11.91 10.77
CA ALA A 205 6.18 12.19 9.64
C ALA A 205 6.62 13.66 9.59
N ARG A 206 5.74 14.60 9.96
CA ARG A 206 6.05 16.04 10.07
C ARG A 206 7.21 16.35 11.03
N CYS A 207 7.46 15.49 12.02
CA CYS A 207 8.54 15.69 13.00
C CYS A 207 9.93 15.27 12.48
N ILE A 208 10.00 14.60 11.33
CA ILE A 208 11.27 14.16 10.72
C ILE A 208 12.00 15.38 10.17
N ARG A 209 13.31 15.44 10.42
CA ARG A 209 14.20 16.48 9.89
C ARG A 209 15.15 15.87 8.88
N ASN A 210 15.10 16.36 7.65
CA ASN A 210 16.07 16.04 6.61
C ASN A 210 17.18 17.10 6.57
N CYS A 211 18.34 16.73 6.03
CA CYS A 211 19.49 17.62 5.86
C CYS A 211 19.82 17.81 4.37
N PRO A 212 18.95 18.46 3.59
CA PRO A 212 19.19 18.71 2.17
C PRO A 212 20.36 19.69 1.99
N GLY A 213 21.32 19.33 1.14
CA GLY A 213 22.48 20.16 0.80
C GLY A 213 23.82 19.77 1.45
N ALA A 214 23.89 18.66 2.20
CA ALA A 214 25.17 18.21 2.78
C ALA A 214 26.19 17.71 1.72
N ALA A 215 25.73 17.42 0.49
CA ALA A 215 26.55 16.98 -0.63
C ALA A 215 26.16 17.70 -1.94
N PHE A 216 26.50 18.99 -2.06
CA PHE A 216 26.40 19.71 -3.34
C PHE A 216 27.51 19.23 -4.28
N THR A 217 27.14 18.54 -5.36
CA THR A 217 28.05 18.23 -6.46
C THR A 217 27.97 19.31 -7.51
N GLN A 218 28.96 20.20 -7.54
CA GLN A 218 29.40 20.81 -8.79
C GLN A 218 30.44 19.87 -9.37
N THR A 219 30.09 19.17 -10.45
CA THR A 219 31.11 18.48 -11.25
C THR A 219 31.56 19.46 -12.32
N GLU A 220 32.82 19.89 -12.23
CA GLU A 220 33.45 20.72 -13.26
C GLU A 220 33.82 19.84 -14.45
N ALA A 221 33.05 19.90 -15.54
CA ALA A 221 33.33 19.14 -16.75
C ALA A 221 33.87 20.06 -17.86
N LYS A 222 35.05 19.75 -18.40
CA LYS A 222 35.76 20.58 -19.40
C LYS A 222 35.13 20.55 -20.80
N SER A 223 34.23 19.63 -21.10
CA SER A 223 33.49 19.62 -22.37
C SER A 223 32.32 18.65 -22.32
N PHE A 224 31.15 19.08 -22.80
CA PHE A 224 30.02 18.18 -23.11
C PHE A 224 29.93 17.99 -24.62
N PRO A 225 29.88 16.74 -25.13
CA PRO A 225 29.35 16.48 -26.46
C PRO A 225 27.83 16.68 -26.47
N ASN A 226 27.28 17.19 -27.58
CA ASN A 226 25.86 17.56 -27.73
C ASN A 226 24.86 16.39 -27.66
N ASN A 227 25.33 15.18 -27.39
CA ASN A 227 24.54 13.96 -27.23
C ASN A 227 24.91 13.32 -25.89
N TRP A 228 24.18 13.70 -24.83
CA TRP A 228 24.40 13.12 -23.50
C TRP A 228 23.73 11.75 -23.42
N ASN A 229 24.54 10.69 -23.42
CA ASN A 229 24.09 9.34 -23.18
C ASN A 229 24.42 8.94 -21.74
N PRO A 230 23.44 8.55 -20.90
CA PRO A 230 23.70 8.15 -19.51
C PRO A 230 24.59 6.91 -19.41
N THR A 231 24.64 6.09 -20.45
CA THR A 231 25.57 4.96 -20.55
C THR A 231 27.03 5.40 -20.59
N ASP A 232 27.33 6.51 -21.28
CA ASP A 232 28.72 6.92 -21.54
C ASP A 232 29.33 7.58 -20.29
N THR A 233 28.53 8.36 -19.56
CA THR A 233 28.95 8.93 -18.27
C THR A 233 29.15 7.85 -17.21
N ARG A 234 28.25 6.85 -17.17
CA ARG A 234 28.36 5.73 -16.25
C ARG A 234 29.57 4.85 -16.59
N LEU A 235 29.89 4.72 -17.87
CA LEU A 235 31.08 4.02 -18.35
C LEU A 235 32.34 4.74 -17.87
N GLU A 236 32.44 6.06 -18.03
CA GLU A 236 33.59 6.86 -17.57
C GLU A 236 33.77 6.81 -16.04
N GLU A 237 32.67 6.88 -15.27
CA GLU A 237 32.69 6.73 -13.81
C GLU A 237 33.18 5.34 -13.38
N LEU A 238 32.63 4.29 -13.98
CA LEU A 238 33.02 2.90 -13.69
C LEU A 238 34.46 2.62 -14.13
N GLU A 239 34.92 3.19 -15.25
CA GLU A 239 36.29 3.07 -15.71
C GLU A 239 37.26 3.76 -14.73
N TYR A 240 36.89 4.91 -14.19
CA TYR A 240 37.66 5.60 -13.16
C TYR A 240 37.72 4.78 -11.86
N GLU A 241 36.58 4.24 -11.40
CA GLU A 241 36.50 3.40 -10.20
C GLU A 241 37.30 2.08 -10.36
N VAL A 242 37.20 1.43 -11.53
CA VAL A 242 38.03 0.26 -11.84
C VAL A 242 39.51 0.61 -11.83
N LYS A 243 39.88 1.81 -12.31
CA LYS A 243 41.27 2.26 -12.30
C LYS A 243 41.79 2.53 -10.88
N THR A 244 41.02 3.23 -10.05
CA THR A 244 41.42 3.51 -8.65
C THR A 244 41.49 2.24 -7.82
N LEU A 245 40.53 1.32 -7.96
CA LEU A 245 40.56 0.01 -7.30
C LEU A 245 41.77 -0.83 -7.72
N ARG A 246 42.16 -0.78 -9.00
CA ARG A 246 43.38 -1.43 -9.49
C ARG A 246 44.65 -0.80 -8.90
N GLU A 247 44.68 0.51 -8.69
CA GLU A 247 45.80 1.19 -8.03
C GLU A 247 45.90 0.82 -6.55
N LEU A 248 44.77 0.79 -5.84
CA LEU A 248 44.71 0.34 -4.44
C LEU A 248 45.11 -1.12 -4.27
N LEU A 249 44.71 -2.00 -5.19
CA LEU A 249 45.15 -3.40 -5.18
C LEU A 249 46.66 -3.51 -5.37
N LYS A 250 47.25 -2.73 -6.29
CA LYS A 250 48.72 -2.68 -6.47
C LYS A 250 49.45 -2.13 -5.25
N GLU A 251 48.87 -1.17 -4.54
CA GLU A 251 49.44 -0.63 -3.31
C GLU A 251 49.39 -1.67 -2.17
N LYS A 252 48.27 -2.40 -2.06
CA LYS A 252 48.13 -3.51 -1.11
C LYS A 252 49.07 -4.68 -1.42
N GLU A 253 49.30 -4.99 -2.70
CA GLU A 253 50.30 -5.99 -3.11
C GLU A 253 51.71 -5.56 -2.71
N LYS A 254 52.07 -4.28 -2.89
CA LYS A 254 53.36 -3.73 -2.43
C LYS A 254 53.50 -3.75 -0.91
N ASP A 255 52.44 -3.43 -0.17
CA ASP A 255 52.43 -3.53 1.30
C ASP A 255 52.71 -4.98 1.75
N ILE A 256 52.12 -5.96 1.06
CA ILE A 256 52.33 -7.38 1.34
C ILE A 256 53.77 -7.81 0.98
N GLU A 257 54.33 -7.31 -0.13
CA GLU A 257 55.71 -7.58 -0.53
C GLU A 257 56.72 -6.99 0.49
N ILE A 258 56.47 -5.77 0.95
CA ILE A 258 57.30 -5.09 1.98
C ILE A 258 57.23 -5.85 3.31
N GLU A 259 56.08 -6.39 3.69
CA GLU A 259 55.96 -7.24 4.89
C GLU A 259 56.63 -8.62 4.72
N ARG A 260 56.73 -9.14 3.49
CA ARG A 260 57.52 -10.35 3.17
C ARG A 260 59.03 -10.08 3.24
N GLU A 261 59.50 -8.96 2.71
CA GLU A 261 60.93 -8.59 2.78
C GLU A 261 61.39 -8.25 4.22
N LYS A 262 60.49 -7.71 5.06
CA LYS A 262 60.74 -7.52 6.50
C LYS A 262 60.76 -8.82 7.30
N THR A 263 60.09 -9.87 6.82
CA THR A 263 60.12 -11.19 7.46
C THR A 263 61.35 -12.01 7.04
N ASP A 264 61.89 -11.80 5.84
CA ASP A 264 63.14 -12.42 5.38
C ASP A 264 64.43 -11.79 5.97
N SER A 265 64.38 -10.53 6.42
CA SER A 265 65.53 -9.85 7.06
C SER A 265 65.69 -10.13 8.56
N ARG A 266 64.90 -11.07 9.12
CA ARG A 266 65.03 -11.60 10.49
C ARG A 266 65.29 -13.12 10.52
N GLY A 267 66.05 -13.59 9.53
CA GLY A 267 66.32 -15.01 9.30
C GLY A 267 67.68 -15.53 9.79
N GLU A 268 68.29 -15.00 10.86
CA GLU A 268 69.40 -15.68 11.55
C GLU A 268 69.33 -15.44 13.06
N GLU A 269 68.47 -16.19 13.74
CA GLU A 269 68.72 -16.86 15.03
C GLU A 269 67.42 -17.54 15.47
N GLY A 270 67.45 -18.87 15.57
CA GLY A 270 66.29 -19.71 15.78
C GLY A 270 65.68 -19.60 17.17
N GLY A 271 64.38 -19.90 17.26
CA GLY A 271 63.76 -20.37 18.51
C GLY A 271 62.50 -19.64 18.97
N THR A 272 61.47 -19.60 18.12
CA THR A 272 60.03 -19.64 18.46
C THR A 272 59.55 -18.80 19.66
N ILE A 273 59.25 -17.52 19.42
CA ILE A 273 58.33 -16.72 20.26
C ILE A 273 57.18 -16.24 19.38
N THR A 274 56.09 -16.99 19.36
CA THR A 274 54.81 -16.56 18.81
C THR A 274 54.06 -15.79 19.90
N ARG A 275 54.05 -14.46 19.82
CA ARG A 275 53.16 -13.59 20.60
C ARG A 275 52.35 -12.70 19.67
N SER A 276 51.30 -13.28 19.09
CA SER A 276 50.15 -12.51 18.62
C SER A 276 49.25 -12.21 19.81
N SER A 277 49.04 -10.93 20.06
CA SER A 277 48.13 -10.37 21.06
C SER A 277 46.69 -10.67 20.67
N GLN A 278 46.22 -11.85 21.04
CA GLN A 278 44.80 -12.19 21.07
C GLN A 278 44.28 -11.95 22.49
N ILE A 279 43.22 -11.15 22.56
CA ILE A 279 42.45 -10.82 23.75
C ILE A 279 42.14 -12.11 24.52
N ARG A 280 42.58 -12.19 25.79
CA ARG A 280 42.27 -13.31 26.69
C ARG A 280 40.77 -13.31 26.99
N VAL A 281 40.06 -14.26 26.37
CA VAL A 281 38.86 -14.87 26.95
C VAL A 281 39.26 -16.29 27.35
N SER A 282 38.99 -16.64 28.59
CA SER A 282 39.31 -17.93 29.19
C SER A 282 38.50 -19.05 28.52
N GLU A 283 39.14 -19.89 27.70
CA GLU A 283 38.52 -21.09 27.10
C GLU A 283 39.39 -22.34 27.30
N PRO A 284 39.16 -23.11 28.38
CA PRO A 284 39.43 -24.56 28.35
C PRO A 284 38.14 -25.39 28.28
N ASP A 285 37.01 -24.89 28.80
CA ASP A 285 35.77 -25.69 28.95
C ASP A 285 34.93 -25.78 27.66
N GLN A 286 35.12 -24.87 26.71
CA GLN A 286 34.26 -24.76 25.51
C GLN A 286 34.60 -25.79 24.41
N LYS A 287 35.85 -26.26 24.33
CA LYS A 287 36.28 -27.26 23.33
C LYS A 287 35.73 -28.66 23.59
N MET A 288 35.48 -29.01 24.86
CA MET A 288 34.95 -30.33 25.21
C MET A 288 33.43 -30.39 24.97
N ASN A 289 32.72 -29.28 25.26
CA ASN A 289 31.27 -29.19 25.13
C ASN A 289 30.79 -29.10 23.67
N GLN A 290 31.61 -28.55 22.76
CA GLN A 290 31.30 -28.54 21.32
C GLN A 290 31.35 -29.94 20.69
N LYS A 291 32.26 -30.82 21.13
CA LYS A 291 32.34 -32.19 20.59
C LYS A 291 31.15 -33.05 21.01
N THR A 292 30.70 -32.92 22.25
CA THR A 292 29.51 -33.62 22.75
C THR A 292 28.22 -33.06 22.15
N ALA A 293 28.10 -31.72 22.03
CA ALA A 293 26.96 -31.09 21.36
C ALA A 293 26.84 -31.53 19.90
N TRP A 294 27.95 -31.64 19.18
CA TRP A 294 27.98 -32.14 17.80
C TRP A 294 27.52 -33.61 17.69
N GLN A 295 27.89 -34.46 18.65
CA GLN A 295 27.46 -35.86 18.70
C GLN A 295 25.94 -36.00 18.92
N TYR A 296 25.34 -35.17 19.77
CA TYR A 296 23.88 -35.17 19.96
C TYR A 296 23.12 -34.63 18.75
N CYS A 297 23.65 -33.60 18.07
CA CYS A 297 23.05 -33.10 16.83
C CYS A 297 23.04 -34.15 15.72
N LEU A 298 24.12 -34.93 15.58
CA LEU A 298 24.21 -36.01 14.59
C LEU A 298 23.22 -37.14 14.89
N LEU A 299 23.12 -37.56 16.16
CA LEU A 299 22.15 -38.58 16.59
C LEU A 299 20.70 -38.14 16.37
N ALA A 300 20.40 -36.84 16.52
CA ALA A 300 19.06 -36.28 16.26
C ALA A 300 18.71 -36.28 14.76
N GLN A 301 19.68 -35.98 13.88
CA GLN A 301 19.50 -36.08 12.43
C GLN A 301 19.30 -37.53 11.97
N GLU A 302 20.06 -38.47 12.54
CA GLU A 302 19.87 -39.90 12.27
C GLU A 302 18.50 -40.40 12.74
N ALA A 303 18.01 -39.91 13.89
CA ALA A 303 16.67 -40.21 14.37
C ALA A 303 15.57 -39.67 13.43
N SER A 304 15.73 -38.46 12.89
CA SER A 304 14.76 -37.94 11.90
C SER A 304 14.71 -38.79 10.63
N ALA A 305 15.85 -39.30 10.15
CA ALA A 305 15.89 -40.19 8.99
C ALA A 305 15.24 -41.56 9.30
N LEU A 306 15.39 -42.07 10.52
CA LEU A 306 14.72 -43.29 10.96
C LEU A 306 13.20 -43.09 11.10
N LEU A 307 12.73 -41.90 11.48
CA LEU A 307 11.29 -41.60 11.59
C LEU A 307 10.61 -41.51 10.21
N GLU A 308 11.29 -41.02 9.19
CA GLU A 308 10.78 -41.01 7.81
C GLU A 308 10.57 -42.44 7.28
N ASP A 309 11.48 -43.37 7.60
CA ASP A 309 11.43 -44.80 7.23
C ASP A 309 10.25 -45.58 7.88
N ILE A 310 9.61 -45.06 8.94
CA ILE A 310 8.46 -45.69 9.63
C ILE A 310 7.15 -45.54 8.83
N SER A 311 7.12 -44.64 7.84
CA SER A 311 5.92 -44.33 7.05
C SER A 311 5.53 -45.43 6.03
N GLY A 312 6.27 -46.54 5.97
CA GLY A 312 5.99 -47.70 5.09
C GLY A 312 5.28 -48.87 5.81
N PRO A 313 4.55 -49.74 5.08
CA PRO A 313 3.80 -50.83 5.67
C PRO A 313 4.73 -52.00 6.03
N SER A 314 5.13 -52.05 7.30
CA SER A 314 5.93 -53.09 8.00
C SER A 314 7.43 -52.80 8.12
N PRO A 315 7.99 -52.74 9.36
CA PRO A 315 9.41 -52.48 9.58
C PRO A 315 10.27 -53.68 9.15
N SER A 316 11.12 -53.46 8.14
CA SER A 316 12.08 -54.45 7.66
C SER A 316 13.06 -54.89 8.76
N CYS A 317 13.60 -56.11 8.67
CA CYS A 317 14.64 -56.60 9.60
C CYS A 317 15.84 -55.63 9.68
N PHE A 318 16.16 -54.98 8.57
CA PHE A 318 17.21 -53.97 8.44
C PHE A 318 16.91 -52.69 9.24
N PHE A 319 15.65 -52.24 9.27
CA PHE A 319 15.22 -51.12 10.11
C PHE A 319 15.39 -51.43 11.60
N LYS A 320 15.01 -52.63 12.04
CA LYS A 320 15.17 -53.07 13.45
C LYS A 320 16.64 -53.19 13.86
N GLN A 321 17.55 -53.40 12.91
CA GLN A 321 18.99 -53.44 13.16
C GLN A 321 19.56 -52.02 13.26
N ARG A 322 19.22 -51.12 12.32
CA ARG A 322 19.61 -49.70 12.39
C ARG A 322 19.12 -49.01 13.66
N LEU A 323 17.90 -49.33 14.09
CA LEU A 323 17.33 -48.80 15.34
C LEU A 323 18.13 -49.26 16.57
N ARG A 324 18.56 -50.53 16.61
CA ARG A 324 19.41 -51.06 17.69
C ARG A 324 20.79 -50.42 17.68
N ASP A 325 21.44 -50.33 16.53
CA ASP A 325 22.75 -49.68 16.40
C ASP A 325 22.71 -48.21 16.84
N TRP A 326 21.65 -47.49 16.49
CA TRP A 326 21.45 -46.10 16.94
C TRP A 326 21.25 -46.03 18.46
N GLN A 327 20.48 -46.95 19.03
CA GLN A 327 20.22 -47.03 20.47
C GLN A 327 21.49 -47.38 21.28
N ASP A 328 22.35 -48.25 20.73
CA ASP A 328 23.66 -48.58 21.30
C ASP A 328 24.64 -47.39 21.25
N ARG A 329 24.58 -46.56 20.20
CA ARG A 329 25.39 -45.32 20.11
C ARG A 329 24.91 -44.24 21.07
N LEU A 330 23.59 -44.08 21.22
CA LEU A 330 23.01 -43.14 22.18
C LEU A 330 23.38 -43.50 23.62
N THR A 331 23.33 -44.79 23.96
CA THR A 331 23.75 -45.28 25.28
C THR A 331 25.25 -45.12 25.50
N ALA A 332 26.10 -45.36 24.49
CA ALA A 332 27.54 -45.10 24.59
C ALA A 332 27.88 -43.62 24.86
N VAL A 333 27.23 -42.69 24.16
CA VAL A 333 27.39 -41.24 24.40
C VAL A 333 26.88 -40.86 25.79
N SER A 334 25.74 -41.40 26.22
CA SER A 334 25.18 -41.15 27.56
C SER A 334 26.04 -41.73 28.70
N HIS A 335 26.65 -42.90 28.50
CA HIS A 335 27.57 -43.51 29.47
C HIS A 335 28.93 -42.79 29.53
N SER A 336 29.37 -42.16 28.44
CA SER A 336 30.56 -41.30 28.46
C SER A 336 30.35 -40.03 29.31
N HIS A 337 29.11 -39.54 29.37
CA HIS A 337 28.71 -38.44 30.26
C HIS A 337 28.64 -38.88 31.74
N LEU A 338 28.26 -40.13 32.02
CA LEU A 338 28.18 -40.69 33.37
C LEU A 338 29.55 -41.04 33.99
N LYS A 339 30.60 -41.25 33.19
CA LYS A 339 31.95 -41.56 33.70
C LYS A 339 32.71 -40.35 34.22
N ASN A 340 32.36 -39.13 33.80
CA ASN A 340 33.02 -37.90 34.26
C ASN A 340 32.38 -37.28 35.51
N ASP A 341 31.30 -37.85 36.03
CA ASP A 341 30.51 -37.29 37.14
C ASP A 341 30.42 -38.25 38.35
N LYS A 342 31.32 -39.25 38.41
CA LYS A 342 31.48 -40.17 39.55
C LYS A 342 32.51 -39.64 40.56
N GLN A 343 32.19 -38.52 41.16
CA GLN A 343 32.65 -38.20 42.51
C GLN A 343 31.47 -37.49 43.18
N TYR A 344 31.04 -37.97 44.34
CA TYR A 344 29.86 -37.58 45.15
C TYR A 344 28.61 -38.49 45.06
N SER A 345 28.43 -39.20 46.18
CA SER A 345 27.26 -39.84 46.81
C SER A 345 26.03 -40.21 45.96
N GLU A 346 25.70 -41.51 46.00
CA GLU A 346 24.67 -42.16 45.18
C GLU A 346 23.28 -42.21 45.85
N GLU A 347 23.12 -41.76 47.10
CA GLU A 347 21.84 -41.93 47.84
C GLU A 347 20.88 -40.72 47.76
N CYS A 348 21.31 -39.56 47.25
CA CYS A 348 20.47 -38.35 47.18
C CYS A 348 19.87 -38.07 45.79
N ARG A 349 20.26 -38.82 44.74
CA ARG A 349 19.84 -38.61 43.35
C ARG A 349 18.47 -39.19 43.03
N ASP A 350 18.14 -40.37 43.56
CA ASP A 350 16.89 -41.07 43.22
C ASP A 350 15.65 -40.34 43.74
N GLN A 351 15.75 -39.67 44.90
CA GLN A 351 14.66 -38.89 45.46
C GLN A 351 14.43 -37.57 44.69
N ALA A 352 15.50 -36.92 44.23
CA ALA A 352 15.42 -35.70 43.43
C ALA A 352 14.92 -35.97 41.99
N GLN A 353 15.32 -37.09 41.38
CA GLN A 353 14.82 -37.52 40.07
C GLN A 353 13.35 -37.93 40.13
N SER A 354 12.91 -38.64 41.18
CA SER A 354 11.49 -38.98 41.37
C SER A 354 10.61 -37.76 41.57
N LEU A 355 11.09 -36.72 42.29
CA LEU A 355 10.39 -35.44 42.44
C LEU A 355 10.31 -34.65 41.13
N MET A 356 11.39 -34.67 40.33
CA MET A 356 11.42 -34.00 39.02
C MET A 356 10.48 -34.67 38.01
N LEU A 357 10.45 -36.00 37.98
CA LEU A 357 9.53 -36.78 37.15
C LEU A 357 8.06 -36.57 37.56
N GLY A 358 7.79 -36.42 38.87
CA GLY A 358 6.47 -36.06 39.37
C GLY A 358 5.99 -34.70 38.85
N LYS A 359 6.84 -33.66 38.97
CA LYS A 359 6.54 -32.32 38.44
C LYS A 359 6.34 -32.30 36.93
N LEU A 360 7.16 -33.02 36.18
CA LEU A 360 7.01 -33.13 34.72
C LEU A 360 5.71 -33.84 34.32
N ARG A 361 5.27 -34.84 35.11
CA ARG A 361 3.98 -35.54 34.88
C ARG A 361 2.78 -34.63 35.15
N GLU A 362 2.84 -33.80 36.19
CA GLU A 362 1.81 -32.80 36.49
C GLU A 362 1.72 -31.75 35.38
N GLU A 363 2.85 -31.20 34.91
CA GLU A 363 2.87 -30.25 33.80
C GLU A 363 2.40 -30.87 32.47
N LEU A 364 2.71 -32.15 32.24
CA LEU A 364 2.19 -32.89 31.09
C LEU A 364 0.67 -33.03 31.15
N HIS A 365 0.11 -33.38 32.32
CA HIS A 365 -1.34 -33.49 32.50
C HIS A 365 -2.03 -32.15 32.31
N LYS A 366 -1.46 -31.07 32.85
CA LYS A 366 -1.96 -29.70 32.66
C LYS A 366 -1.95 -29.29 31.19
N CYS A 367 -0.88 -29.62 30.46
CA CYS A 367 -0.79 -29.37 29.02
C CYS A 367 -1.84 -30.18 28.23
N GLN A 368 -2.14 -31.41 28.64
CA GLN A 368 -3.18 -32.24 28.03
C GLN A 368 -4.59 -31.67 28.26
N ASP A 369 -4.87 -31.18 29.46
CA ASP A 369 -6.15 -30.53 29.78
C ASP A 369 -6.32 -29.21 29.00
N ASP A 370 -5.28 -28.40 28.91
CA ASP A 370 -5.27 -27.16 28.11
C ASP A 370 -5.49 -27.44 26.62
N LEU A 371 -4.92 -28.53 26.09
CA LEU A 371 -5.15 -28.97 24.71
C LEU A 371 -6.60 -29.37 24.49
N ARG A 372 -7.19 -30.14 25.41
CA ARG A 372 -8.60 -30.55 25.34
C ARG A 372 -9.55 -29.35 25.36
N VAL A 373 -9.29 -28.35 26.21
CA VAL A 373 -10.08 -27.11 26.24
C VAL A 373 -9.95 -26.34 24.92
N LYS A 374 -8.75 -26.25 24.35
CA LYS A 374 -8.53 -25.59 23.06
C LYS A 374 -9.19 -26.31 21.90
N GLU A 375 -9.24 -27.64 21.92
CA GLU A 375 -9.92 -28.45 20.91
C GLU A 375 -11.42 -28.21 20.92
N LEU A 376 -12.06 -28.21 22.10
CA LEU A 376 -13.48 -27.85 22.26
C LEU A 376 -13.78 -26.41 21.81
N MET A 377 -12.88 -25.47 22.09
CA MET A 377 -13.03 -24.07 21.64
C MET A 377 -12.89 -23.94 20.12
N LEU A 378 -12.05 -24.77 19.48
CA LEU A 378 -11.92 -24.82 18.02
C LEU A 378 -13.21 -25.33 17.38
N GLU A 379 -13.82 -26.38 17.93
CA GLU A 379 -15.09 -26.92 17.44
C GLU A 379 -16.23 -25.90 17.49
N ASP A 380 -16.35 -25.14 18.60
CA ASP A 380 -17.35 -24.07 18.73
C ASP A 380 -17.12 -22.93 17.70
N LYS A 381 -15.84 -22.57 17.48
CA LYS A 381 -15.47 -21.56 16.48
C LYS A 381 -15.75 -22.02 15.06
N ASP A 382 -15.51 -23.29 14.74
CA ASP A 382 -15.83 -23.85 13.44
C ASP A 382 -17.36 -23.88 13.20
N ALA A 383 -18.15 -24.21 14.23
CA ALA A 383 -19.61 -24.12 14.16
C ALA A 383 -20.10 -22.67 13.96
N GLU A 384 -19.46 -21.69 14.60
CA GLU A 384 -19.75 -20.27 14.40
C GLU A 384 -19.43 -19.79 12.98
N VAL A 385 -18.28 -20.21 12.44
CA VAL A 385 -17.88 -19.92 11.05
C VAL A 385 -18.88 -20.52 10.06
N GLN A 386 -19.32 -21.77 10.27
CA GLN A 386 -20.33 -22.40 9.41
C GLN A 386 -21.67 -21.67 9.46
N ARG A 387 -22.12 -21.20 10.63
CA ARG A 387 -23.35 -20.38 10.74
C ARG A 387 -23.22 -19.08 9.96
N LYS A 388 -22.10 -18.38 10.09
CA LYS A 388 -21.85 -17.12 9.38
C LYS A 388 -21.74 -17.32 7.87
N HIS A 389 -21.17 -18.44 7.43
CA HIS A 389 -21.09 -18.79 6.01
C HIS A 389 -22.49 -18.95 5.39
N LYS A 390 -23.39 -19.68 6.06
CA LYS A 390 -24.79 -19.83 5.62
C LYS A 390 -25.54 -18.50 5.56
N GLU A 391 -25.29 -17.60 6.52
CA GLU A 391 -25.88 -16.26 6.54
C GLU A 391 -25.43 -15.41 5.34
N VAL A 392 -24.14 -15.45 5.01
CA VAL A 392 -23.57 -14.74 3.84
C VAL A 392 -24.12 -15.30 2.53
N GLU A 393 -24.22 -16.62 2.40
CA GLU A 393 -24.75 -17.27 1.20
C GLU A 393 -26.21 -16.85 0.93
N LYS A 394 -27.03 -16.81 1.99
CA LYS A 394 -28.41 -16.31 1.90
C LYS A 394 -28.47 -14.85 1.42
N LEU A 395 -27.65 -13.98 2.01
CA LEU A 395 -27.61 -12.56 1.62
C LEU A 395 -27.12 -12.34 0.17
N LEU A 396 -26.20 -13.19 -0.31
CA LEU A 396 -25.74 -13.14 -1.69
C LEU A 396 -26.85 -13.52 -2.66
N GLU A 397 -27.66 -14.52 -2.33
CA GLU A 397 -28.78 -14.93 -3.17
C GLU A 397 -29.88 -13.86 -3.21
N GLU A 398 -30.20 -13.25 -2.07
CA GLU A 398 -31.12 -12.10 -2.01
C GLU A 398 -30.60 -10.91 -2.84
N LYS A 399 -29.30 -10.63 -2.80
CA LYS A 399 -28.68 -9.57 -3.61
C LYS A 399 -28.77 -9.86 -5.10
N ARG A 400 -28.55 -11.11 -5.52
CA ARG A 400 -28.68 -11.54 -6.92
C ARG A 400 -30.10 -11.34 -7.44
N SER A 401 -31.11 -11.74 -6.66
CA SER A 401 -32.52 -11.53 -7.01
C SER A 401 -32.83 -10.04 -7.23
N LYS A 402 -32.40 -9.17 -6.31
CA LYS A 402 -32.61 -7.71 -6.42
C LYS A 402 -31.92 -7.10 -7.64
N LEU A 403 -30.74 -7.60 -8.01
CA LEU A 403 -30.04 -7.12 -9.21
C LEU A 403 -30.76 -7.51 -10.51
N LEU A 404 -31.34 -8.71 -10.55
CA LEU A 404 -32.14 -9.15 -11.70
C LEU A 404 -33.41 -8.30 -11.85
N GLU A 405 -34.09 -8.00 -10.73
CA GLU A 405 -35.26 -7.11 -10.72
C GLU A 405 -34.91 -5.70 -11.21
N LEU A 406 -33.79 -5.13 -10.72
CA LEU A 406 -33.31 -3.81 -11.15
C LEU A 406 -32.97 -3.78 -12.65
N ALA A 407 -32.33 -4.84 -13.17
CA ALA A 407 -32.01 -4.94 -14.59
C ALA A 407 -33.27 -5.01 -15.47
N ALA A 408 -34.29 -5.75 -15.02
CA ALA A 408 -35.58 -5.82 -15.71
C ALA A 408 -36.29 -4.45 -15.71
N GLU A 409 -36.26 -3.71 -14.60
CA GLU A 409 -36.85 -2.36 -14.52
C GLU A 409 -36.12 -1.36 -15.43
N LYS A 410 -34.79 -1.43 -15.48
CA LYS A 410 -34.00 -0.61 -16.41
C LYS A 410 -34.36 -0.88 -17.86
N GLY A 411 -34.57 -2.16 -18.23
CA GLY A 411 -35.04 -2.54 -19.57
C GLY A 411 -36.41 -1.95 -19.89
N ARG A 412 -37.36 -2.01 -18.96
CA ARG A 412 -38.70 -1.38 -19.11
C ARG A 412 -38.58 0.13 -19.33
N SER A 413 -37.77 0.80 -18.53
CA SER A 413 -37.53 2.24 -18.64
C SER A 413 -36.91 2.63 -19.99
N GLN A 414 -35.99 1.81 -20.51
CA GLN A 414 -35.36 2.05 -21.80
C GLN A 414 -36.37 1.94 -22.96
N ILE A 415 -37.21 0.89 -22.96
CA ILE A 415 -38.26 0.73 -23.97
C ILE A 415 -39.24 1.92 -23.92
N GLN A 416 -39.61 2.37 -22.72
CA GLN A 416 -40.49 3.53 -22.56
C GLN A 416 -39.83 4.82 -23.10
N ALA A 417 -38.54 5.02 -22.86
CA ALA A 417 -37.80 6.15 -23.40
C ALA A 417 -37.74 6.13 -24.93
N GLU A 418 -37.49 4.97 -25.55
CA GLU A 418 -37.50 4.80 -27.00
C GLU A 418 -38.88 5.10 -27.61
N GLN A 419 -39.96 4.68 -26.95
CA GLN A 419 -41.32 5.01 -27.37
C GLN A 419 -41.60 6.52 -27.34
N LEU A 420 -41.15 7.22 -26.29
CA LEU A 420 -41.30 8.67 -26.19
C LEU A 420 -40.50 9.41 -27.28
N VAL A 421 -39.29 8.96 -27.59
CA VAL A 421 -38.48 9.52 -28.68
C VAL A 421 -39.19 9.33 -30.03
N ASN A 422 -39.74 8.14 -30.29
CA ASN A 422 -40.50 7.88 -31.51
C ASN A 422 -41.74 8.77 -31.64
N GLN A 423 -42.47 8.98 -30.55
CA GLN A 423 -43.60 9.92 -30.52
C GLN A 423 -43.15 11.36 -30.80
N GLN A 424 -42.02 11.78 -30.25
CA GLN A 424 -41.46 13.12 -30.49
C GLN A 424 -41.08 13.33 -31.96
N ILE A 425 -40.44 12.33 -32.59
CA ILE A 425 -40.12 12.36 -34.03
C ILE A 425 -41.39 12.49 -34.87
N LEU A 426 -42.46 11.78 -34.51
CA LEU A 426 -43.74 11.89 -35.20
C LEU A 426 -44.34 13.30 -35.06
N ILE A 427 -44.32 13.86 -33.85
CA ILE A 427 -44.78 15.23 -33.59
C ILE A 427 -44.00 16.23 -34.45
N ASP A 428 -42.68 16.10 -34.51
CA ASP A 428 -41.84 17.03 -35.27
C ASP A 428 -42.07 16.89 -36.78
N ARG A 429 -42.26 15.67 -37.30
CA ARG A 429 -42.67 15.46 -38.71
C ARG A 429 -44.01 16.11 -39.03
N LEU A 430 -45.01 15.95 -38.17
CA LEU A 430 -46.32 16.57 -38.34
C LEU A 430 -46.25 18.10 -38.28
N ARG A 431 -45.43 18.66 -37.37
CA ARG A 431 -45.16 20.09 -37.30
C ARG A 431 -44.49 20.62 -38.58
N SER A 432 -43.49 19.91 -39.10
CA SER A 432 -42.83 20.26 -40.37
C SER A 432 -43.82 20.24 -41.54
N ALA A 433 -44.67 19.20 -41.63
CA ALA A 433 -45.69 19.11 -42.67
C ALA A 433 -46.72 20.26 -42.60
N LEU A 434 -47.14 20.64 -41.40
CA LEU A 434 -48.01 21.79 -41.18
C LEU A 434 -47.33 23.11 -41.61
N MET A 435 -46.05 23.30 -41.31
CA MET A 435 -45.31 24.49 -41.73
C MET A 435 -45.15 24.57 -43.25
N THR A 436 -44.89 23.44 -43.91
CA THR A 436 -44.85 23.39 -45.39
C THR A 436 -46.22 23.70 -46.01
N PHE A 437 -47.32 23.24 -45.38
CA PHE A 437 -48.68 23.51 -45.85
C PHE A 437 -49.08 24.99 -45.71
N HIS A 438 -48.64 25.66 -44.64
CA HIS A 438 -48.86 27.11 -44.47
C HIS A 438 -47.95 27.95 -45.38
N GLY A 439 -46.75 27.46 -45.71
CA GLY A 439 -45.85 28.08 -46.69
C GLY A 439 -46.42 28.10 -48.11
N THR A 440 -47.23 27.09 -48.49
CA THR A 440 -47.92 27.06 -49.79
C THR A 440 -49.14 27.97 -49.89
N ILE A 441 -49.74 28.38 -48.76
CA ILE A 441 -50.93 29.25 -48.76
C ILE A 441 -50.54 30.74 -48.77
N SER A 442 -49.33 31.10 -48.28
CA SER A 442 -48.88 32.49 -48.21
C SER A 442 -48.31 33.05 -49.53
N GLY A 443 -48.30 32.26 -50.62
CA GLY A 443 -47.69 32.62 -51.92
C GLY A 443 -48.67 32.91 -53.07
N ALA A 444 -49.99 32.90 -52.85
CA ALA A 444 -50.96 33.17 -53.90
C ALA A 444 -51.88 34.35 -53.53
N THR A 445 -51.53 35.52 -54.05
CA THR A 445 -52.42 36.68 -54.16
C THR A 445 -53.46 36.47 -55.27
N VAL A 446 -54.73 36.68 -54.90
CA VAL A 446 -55.87 37.17 -55.72
C VAL A 446 -56.45 36.18 -56.75
N GLU A 447 -57.72 35.76 -56.57
CA GLU A 447 -58.88 36.14 -57.39
C GLU A 447 -60.15 35.37 -56.96
N ALA A 448 -61.27 36.07 -57.04
CA ALA A 448 -62.60 35.57 -56.72
C ALA A 448 -63.09 34.56 -57.75
N SER A 449 -63.80 33.51 -57.33
CA SER A 449 -65.09 33.11 -57.94
C SER A 449 -65.69 31.87 -57.28
N THR A 450 -66.97 32.01 -57.03
CA THR A 450 -68.00 31.03 -56.71
C THR A 450 -67.90 29.69 -57.46
N SER A 451 -68.02 28.57 -56.74
CA SER A 451 -68.83 27.44 -57.22
C SER A 451 -69.16 26.51 -56.06
N GLY A 452 -70.44 26.48 -55.69
CA GLY A 452 -70.95 25.67 -54.59
C GLY A 452 -71.33 24.27 -55.02
N TYR A 453 -71.24 23.33 -54.10
CA TYR A 453 -72.20 22.24 -53.99
C TYR A 453 -72.56 22.05 -52.52
N LEU A 454 -73.75 22.55 -52.17
CA LEU A 454 -74.47 22.28 -50.94
C LEU A 454 -75.02 20.86 -50.98
N TYR A 455 -74.95 20.11 -49.87
CA TYR A 455 -76.09 19.35 -49.35
C TYR A 455 -76.09 19.27 -47.81
N LYS A 456 -76.99 20.07 -47.23
CA LYS A 456 -77.85 19.88 -46.04
C LYS A 456 -77.28 19.34 -44.72
N ARG A 457 -77.30 20.23 -43.72
CA ARG A 457 -77.55 19.96 -42.28
C ARG A 457 -78.96 19.37 -42.06
N PRO A 458 -79.16 18.70 -40.91
CA PRO A 458 -80.37 18.93 -40.15
C PRO A 458 -80.11 19.28 -38.67
N HIS A 459 -81.04 20.10 -38.18
CA HIS A 459 -81.42 20.42 -36.79
C HIS A 459 -80.68 21.55 -36.04
N SER A 460 -81.45 22.63 -35.94
CA SER A 460 -81.26 23.93 -35.29
C SER A 460 -82.03 24.02 -33.98
N VAL A 461 -81.59 24.85 -33.02
CA VAL A 461 -82.40 25.76 -32.14
C VAL A 461 -81.48 26.92 -31.67
N PRO A 462 -81.98 28.17 -31.49
CA PRO A 462 -81.36 29.37 -32.06
C PRO A 462 -80.73 30.41 -31.10
N LEU A 463 -80.17 31.44 -31.76
CA LEU A 463 -79.55 32.67 -31.28
C LEU A 463 -80.44 33.52 -30.35
N ILE A 464 -79.82 34.10 -29.32
CA ILE A 464 -80.21 35.41 -28.78
C ILE A 464 -79.08 36.39 -29.10
N ARG A 465 -79.46 37.52 -29.70
CA ARG A 465 -78.59 38.58 -30.21
C ARG A 465 -78.95 39.87 -29.46
N SER A 466 -77.97 40.47 -28.77
CA SER A 466 -77.92 41.89 -28.40
C SER A 466 -76.60 42.09 -27.66
N SER A 467 -75.86 43.20 -27.75
CA SER A 467 -75.91 44.41 -28.55
C SER A 467 -74.54 45.07 -28.37
N CYS A 468 -74.10 45.81 -29.38
CA CYS A 468 -72.86 46.60 -29.34
C CYS A 468 -73.05 47.81 -28.41
N VAL A 469 -72.20 47.98 -27.38
CA VAL A 469 -71.88 49.27 -26.76
C VAL A 469 -70.40 49.27 -26.33
N HIS A 470 -69.67 50.29 -26.77
CA HIS A 470 -68.27 50.55 -26.48
C HIS A 470 -67.92 50.56 -24.99
N ARG A 471 -66.81 49.89 -24.61
CA ARG A 471 -65.98 50.31 -23.45
C ARG A 471 -64.55 49.74 -23.53
N THR A 472 -63.62 50.69 -23.66
CA THR A 472 -62.22 50.74 -23.18
C THR A 472 -61.29 49.56 -23.45
N SER A 473 -60.14 49.88 -24.06
CA SER A 473 -58.96 49.03 -24.23
C SER A 473 -58.57 48.34 -22.91
N ARG A 474 -58.94 47.08 -22.74
CA ARG A 474 -58.33 46.21 -21.74
C ARG A 474 -57.30 45.34 -22.44
N LYS A 475 -56.03 45.57 -22.12
CA LYS A 475 -54.90 44.69 -22.47
C LYS A 475 -55.24 43.28 -21.97
N ILE A 476 -55.60 42.39 -22.88
CA ILE A 476 -55.64 40.96 -22.59
C ILE A 476 -54.21 40.48 -22.78
N HIS A 477 -53.50 40.32 -21.67
CA HIS A 477 -52.24 39.61 -21.64
C HIS A 477 -52.51 38.14 -21.98
N SER A 478 -52.17 37.72 -23.21
CA SER A 478 -52.01 36.30 -23.49
C SER A 478 -50.83 35.81 -22.67
N SER A 479 -51.02 34.69 -21.97
CA SER A 479 -49.96 34.02 -21.24
C SER A 479 -48.81 33.68 -22.20
N PRO A 480 -47.54 33.94 -21.84
CA PRO A 480 -46.41 33.56 -22.67
C PRO A 480 -46.36 32.03 -22.86
N PRO A 481 -45.82 31.55 -23.99
CA PRO A 481 -45.79 30.13 -24.33
C PRO A 481 -45.17 29.30 -23.21
N THR A 482 -45.79 28.16 -22.90
CA THR A 482 -45.51 27.29 -21.75
C THR A 482 -44.09 26.73 -21.70
N TYR A 483 -43.30 26.88 -22.77
CA TYR A 483 -41.93 26.40 -22.88
C TYR A 483 -41.01 27.44 -23.54
N SER A 484 -40.73 28.55 -22.86
CA SER A 484 -39.58 29.39 -23.20
C SER A 484 -38.33 28.85 -22.51
N LEU A 485 -37.18 28.92 -23.18
CA LEU A 485 -35.89 28.51 -22.62
C LEU A 485 -35.60 29.21 -21.28
N GLU A 486 -35.99 30.47 -21.14
CA GLU A 486 -35.89 31.23 -19.89
C GLU A 486 -36.74 30.63 -18.78
N ARG A 487 -37.96 30.12 -19.06
CA ARG A 487 -38.81 29.49 -18.06
C ARG A 487 -38.30 28.10 -17.66
N VAL A 488 -37.71 27.35 -18.60
CA VAL A 488 -37.04 26.06 -18.30
C VAL A 488 -35.80 26.30 -17.45
N MET A 489 -34.99 27.31 -17.79
CA MET A 489 -33.83 27.73 -17.01
C MET A 489 -34.24 28.25 -15.62
N ALA A 490 -35.33 29.01 -15.52
CA ALA A 490 -35.87 29.47 -14.24
C ALA A 490 -36.39 28.30 -13.40
N ALA A 491 -37.11 27.34 -13.99
CA ALA A 491 -37.56 26.13 -13.29
C ALA A 491 -36.36 25.29 -12.80
N PHE A 492 -35.30 25.17 -13.61
CA PHE A 492 -34.08 24.48 -13.22
C PHE A 492 -33.37 25.18 -12.06
N ARG A 493 -33.24 26.51 -12.10
CA ARG A 493 -32.66 27.30 -11.00
C ARG A 493 -33.51 27.23 -9.74
N MET A 494 -34.84 27.36 -9.84
CA MET A 494 -35.75 27.22 -8.71
C MET A 494 -35.69 25.85 -8.07
N ARG A 495 -35.56 24.79 -8.88
CA ARG A 495 -35.40 23.42 -8.38
C ARG A 495 -34.03 23.21 -7.72
N GLY A 496 -32.99 23.87 -8.23
CA GLY A 496 -31.67 23.93 -7.58
C GLY A 496 -31.73 24.66 -6.23
N HIS A 497 -32.42 25.80 -6.15
CA HIS A 497 -32.60 26.53 -4.90
C HIS A 497 -33.46 25.77 -3.88
N LEU A 498 -34.52 25.08 -4.32
CA LEU A 498 -35.32 24.20 -3.45
C LEU A 498 -34.50 23.02 -2.91
N LEU A 499 -33.65 22.42 -3.74
CA LEU A 499 -32.74 21.36 -3.29
C LEU A 499 -31.69 21.89 -2.32
N LEU A 500 -31.15 23.09 -2.53
CA LEU A 500 -30.25 23.72 -1.56
C LEU A 500 -30.97 24.03 -0.25
N ALA A 501 -32.18 24.59 -0.29
CA ALA A 501 -32.97 24.85 0.92
C ALA A 501 -33.34 23.56 1.67
N GLU A 502 -33.62 22.46 0.96
CA GLU A 502 -33.88 21.15 1.57
C GLU A 502 -32.60 20.51 2.15
N ILE A 503 -31.42 20.84 1.61
CA ILE A 503 -30.12 20.45 2.18
C ILE A 503 -29.82 21.30 3.43
N GLU A 504 -30.03 22.62 3.37
CA GLU A 504 -29.87 23.53 4.50
C GLU A 504 -30.83 23.20 5.65
N GLU A 505 -32.10 22.86 5.37
CA GLU A 505 -33.07 22.42 6.38
C GLU A 505 -32.65 21.09 7.02
N LYS A 506 -32.07 20.15 6.24
CA LYS A 506 -31.51 18.89 6.76
C LYS A 506 -30.22 19.10 7.57
N GLU A 507 -29.42 20.10 7.22
CA GLU A 507 -28.22 20.51 7.99
C GLU A 507 -28.59 21.25 9.27
N GLU A 508 -29.62 22.12 9.28
CA GLU A 508 -30.16 22.78 10.48
C GLU A 508 -30.80 21.78 11.44
N VAL A 509 -31.54 20.78 10.95
CA VAL A 509 -32.10 19.69 11.78
C VAL A 509 -30.97 18.84 12.38
N CYS A 510 -29.89 18.58 11.64
CA CYS A 510 -28.69 17.93 12.20
C CYS A 510 -28.02 18.78 13.29
N CYS A 511 -27.92 20.10 13.09
CA CYS A 511 -27.30 21.01 14.05
C CYS A 511 -28.15 21.15 15.35
N LEU A 512 -29.47 21.17 15.24
CA LEU A 512 -30.40 21.19 16.39
C LEU A 512 -30.36 19.88 17.18
N CYS A 513 -30.23 18.72 16.51
CA CYS A 513 -30.04 17.43 17.18
C CYS A 513 -28.69 17.35 17.92
N THR A 514 -27.61 17.90 17.36
CA THR A 514 -26.31 17.98 18.05
C THR A 514 -26.33 18.94 19.23
N ASN A 515 -27.06 20.06 19.15
CA ASN A 515 -27.18 21.02 20.26
C ASN A 515 -28.07 20.49 21.40
N GLN A 516 -29.15 19.73 21.10
CA GLN A 516 -29.93 19.03 22.14
C GLN A 516 -29.14 17.90 22.82
N GLN A 517 -28.25 17.21 22.09
CA GLN A 517 -27.34 16.22 22.67
C GLN A 517 -26.18 16.84 23.47
N ALA A 518 -25.79 18.08 23.18
CA ALA A 518 -24.81 18.83 23.97
C ALA A 518 -25.44 19.38 25.27
N ALA A 519 -26.64 19.95 25.20
CA ALA A 519 -27.36 20.49 26.37
C ALA A 519 -27.80 19.39 27.38
N SER A 520 -28.12 18.18 26.90
CA SER A 520 -28.41 17.02 27.75
C SER A 520 -27.15 16.40 28.38
N LYS A 521 -25.96 16.65 27.82
CA LYS A 521 -24.66 16.27 28.40
C LYS A 521 -24.13 17.27 29.42
N GLU A 522 -24.43 18.55 29.27
CA GLU A 522 -24.06 19.56 30.28
C GLU A 522 -24.91 19.44 31.56
N THR A 523 -26.21 19.15 31.44
CA THR A 523 -27.09 18.91 32.60
C THR A 523 -26.76 17.63 33.37
N SER A 524 -26.17 16.62 32.72
CA SER A 524 -25.70 15.40 33.39
C SER A 524 -24.30 15.53 34.00
N GLN A 525 -23.50 16.51 33.59
CA GLN A 525 -22.19 16.82 34.21
C GLN A 525 -22.29 17.74 35.43
N GLU A 526 -23.36 18.53 35.57
CA GLU A 526 -23.59 19.33 36.79
C GLU A 526 -24.14 18.49 37.95
N GLU A 527 -24.93 17.45 37.69
CA GLU A 527 -25.41 16.53 38.75
C GLU A 527 -24.30 15.59 39.27
N GLU A 528 -23.33 15.17 38.45
CA GLU A 528 -22.20 14.36 38.92
C GLU A 528 -21.19 15.17 39.75
N ASN A 529 -20.96 16.45 39.42
CA ASN A 529 -20.02 17.31 40.14
C ASN A 529 -20.54 17.82 41.49
N GLY A 530 -21.86 17.82 41.72
CA GLY A 530 -22.46 18.16 43.01
C GLY A 530 -22.33 17.07 44.08
N SER A 531 -22.09 15.81 43.68
CA SER A 531 -22.04 14.66 44.61
C SER A 531 -20.64 14.36 45.17
N MET A 532 -19.58 14.97 44.61
CA MET A 532 -18.19 14.66 44.95
C MET A 532 -17.51 15.69 45.88
N SER A 533 -18.23 16.68 46.40
CA SER A 533 -17.68 17.74 47.26
C SER A 533 -18.07 17.68 48.75
N GLU A 534 -18.79 16.65 49.22
CA GLU A 534 -19.32 16.64 50.61
C GLU A 534 -18.76 15.55 51.56
N THR A 535 -17.67 14.86 51.23
CA THR A 535 -17.10 13.80 52.11
C THR A 535 -15.68 14.03 52.64
N LYS A 536 -15.24 15.29 52.75
CA LYS A 536 -14.09 15.66 53.59
C LYS A 536 -14.34 16.97 54.31
N PHE A 537 -14.97 16.91 55.47
CA PHE A 537 -14.67 17.69 56.69
C PHE A 537 -15.84 17.54 57.69
N ARG A 538 -15.87 16.43 58.44
CA ARG A 538 -16.04 16.41 59.90
C ARG A 538 -15.95 15.00 60.44
#